data_AF-A0A6J1WRF3-F1
#
_entry.id   AF-A0A6J1WRF3-F1
#
_cell.length_a   1.000
_cell.length_b   1.000
_cell.length_c   1.000
_cell.angle_alpha   90.00
_cell.angle_beta   90.00
_cell.angle_gamma   90.00
#
_symmetry.space_group_name_H-M   'P 1'
#
loop_
_entity.id
_entity.type
_entity.pdbx_description
1 polymer ?
#
loop_
_entity_poly.entity_id
_entity_poly.type
_entity_poly.pdbx_seq_one_letter_code
_entity_poly.pdbx_strand_id
1 'polypeptide(L)'
;MTTVYGVTRFGARLQIAKQLKDIDEFPKEHVWACSQYLTTKTFDSLREMFTSTKLIQDWFTDCAKVISGVCGESVEWVTPLGLPVVQPYYRRAPPAAAATGATPRAPLDLHMRPCTMKQRNAFPPNFIHSLDSSHMMLTGLHCQARGLTFVSVHDCFWTHPDTVDIMNEICREQFVALHSQPILNDLSEYLVKRYSYDYRELDVSTPGGANKKRVNNLLKKVPSKGDFDLNSVLKSVYFFS
;
A
#
# COMPACT_ATOMS: atom_id res chain seq x y z
N MET A 1 12.37 -4.17 5.62
CA MET A 1 11.15 -4.99 5.42
C MET A 1 9.87 -4.22 5.75
N THR A 2 9.66 -3.76 6.99
CA THR A 2 8.35 -3.27 7.43
C THR A 2 7.97 -1.84 7.00
N THR A 3 8.90 -1.08 6.44
CA THR A 3 8.70 0.32 6.02
C THR A 3 7.76 0.47 4.83
N VAL A 4 7.82 -0.46 3.86
CA VAL A 4 6.87 -0.51 2.73
C VAL A 4 5.44 -0.82 3.21
N TYR A 5 5.31 -1.45 4.38
CA TYR A 5 4.04 -1.79 5.03
C TYR A 5 3.56 -0.73 6.03
N GLY A 6 4.06 0.51 5.91
CA GLY A 6 3.55 1.65 6.69
C GLY A 6 4.12 1.79 8.10
N VAL A 7 5.26 1.15 8.41
CA VAL A 7 5.94 1.38 9.69
C VAL A 7 6.39 2.84 9.83
N THR A 8 5.95 3.46 10.92
CA THR A 8 6.36 4.81 11.31
C THR A 8 7.76 4.79 11.93
N ARG A 9 8.42 5.96 12.00
CA ARG A 9 9.70 6.12 12.74
C ARG A 9 9.61 5.59 14.17
N PHE A 10 8.45 5.77 14.82
CA PHE A 10 8.22 5.23 16.15
C PHE A 10 8.26 3.70 16.17
N GLY A 11 7.54 3.04 15.25
CA GLY A 11 7.53 1.58 15.14
C GLY A 11 8.91 1.02 14.77
N ALA A 12 9.62 1.65 13.84
CA ALA A 12 10.97 1.25 13.45
C ALA A 12 11.97 1.35 14.62
N ARG A 13 11.89 2.43 15.41
CA ARG A 13 12.72 2.58 16.62
C ARG A 13 12.49 1.44 17.61
N LEU A 14 11.24 1.01 17.82
CA LEU A 14 10.94 -0.12 18.69
C LEU A 14 11.50 -1.44 18.15
N GLN A 15 11.45 -1.64 16.83
CA GLN A 15 12.04 -2.82 16.18
C GLN A 15 13.56 -2.84 16.36
N ILE A 16 14.24 -1.71 16.10
CA ILE A 16 15.69 -1.59 16.28
C ILE A 16 16.07 -1.74 17.76
N ALA A 17 15.33 -1.10 18.67
CA ALA A 17 15.59 -1.22 20.11
C ALA A 17 15.45 -2.67 20.61
N LYS A 18 14.50 -3.44 20.05
CA LYS A 18 14.39 -4.88 20.35
C LYS A 18 15.66 -5.61 19.92
N GLN A 19 16.12 -5.42 18.68
CA GLN A 19 17.34 -6.07 18.18
C GLN A 19 18.59 -5.67 18.97
N LEU A 20 18.75 -4.41 19.35
CA LEU A 20 19.88 -3.98 20.19
C LEU A 20 19.87 -4.62 21.58
N LYS A 21 18.68 -4.89 22.14
CA LYS A 21 18.55 -5.59 23.43
C LYS A 21 18.98 -7.05 23.34
N ASP A 22 18.84 -7.68 22.18
CA ASP A 22 19.15 -9.08 21.97
C ASP A 22 20.68 -9.32 21.74
N ILE A 23 21.49 -8.26 21.58
CA ILE A 23 22.95 -8.35 21.44
C ILE A 23 23.61 -8.25 22.81
N ASP A 24 24.15 -9.36 23.33
CA ASP A 24 24.70 -9.43 24.70
C ASP A 24 25.81 -8.42 24.98
N GLU A 25 26.73 -8.23 24.04
CA GLU A 25 27.87 -7.30 24.16
C GLU A 25 27.49 -5.82 24.02
N PHE A 26 26.22 -5.52 23.67
CA PHE A 26 25.77 -4.14 23.46
C PHE A 26 25.40 -3.45 24.78
N PRO A 27 25.92 -2.23 25.07
CA PRO A 27 25.59 -1.47 26.28
C PRO A 27 24.09 -1.14 26.38
N LYS A 28 23.40 -1.74 27.35
CA LYS A 28 21.92 -1.70 27.44
C LYS A 28 21.38 -0.31 27.79
N GLU A 29 22.19 0.50 28.47
CA GLU A 29 21.94 1.91 28.77
C GLU A 29 21.82 2.78 27.51
N HIS A 30 22.49 2.38 26.41
CA HIS A 30 22.50 3.15 25.16
C HIS A 30 21.44 2.73 24.16
N VAL A 31 20.67 1.66 24.44
CA VAL A 31 19.64 1.12 23.53
C VAL A 31 18.70 2.20 23.03
N TRP A 32 18.22 3.09 23.92
CA TRP A 32 17.25 4.10 23.52
C TRP A 32 17.87 5.15 22.58
N ALA A 33 19.00 5.75 22.96
CA ALA A 33 19.68 6.76 22.16
C ALA A 33 20.17 6.19 20.81
N CYS A 34 20.80 5.02 20.82
CA CYS A 34 21.28 4.36 19.60
C CYS A 34 20.13 3.92 18.70
N SER A 35 19.02 3.41 19.24
CA SER A 35 17.85 3.06 18.41
C SER A 35 17.27 4.28 17.68
N GLN A 36 17.25 5.46 18.32
CA GLN A 36 16.79 6.69 17.70
C GLN A 36 17.73 7.17 16.59
N TYR A 37 19.04 7.13 16.85
CA TYR A 37 20.06 7.47 15.85
C TYR A 37 19.97 6.53 14.63
N LEU A 38 19.99 5.21 14.87
CA LEU A 38 19.91 4.20 13.82
C LEU A 38 18.60 4.32 13.03
N THR A 39 17.47 4.58 13.69
CA THR A 39 16.21 4.84 12.99
C THR A 39 16.34 6.00 12.01
N THR A 40 16.94 7.11 12.43
CA THR A 40 17.15 8.27 11.54
C THR A 40 18.01 7.87 10.36
N LYS A 41 19.16 7.24 10.60
CA LYS A 41 20.08 6.79 9.54
C LYS A 41 19.44 5.81 8.58
N THR A 42 18.69 4.82 9.06
CA THR A 42 17.97 3.87 8.21
C THR A 42 16.96 4.57 7.31
N PHE A 43 16.19 5.54 7.82
CA PHE A 43 15.22 6.27 7.00
C PHE A 43 15.89 7.21 5.98
N ASP A 44 17.03 7.79 6.34
CA ASP A 44 17.81 8.62 5.41
C ASP A 44 18.37 7.77 4.26
N SER A 45 18.98 6.61 4.58
CA SER A 45 19.47 5.66 3.56
C SER A 45 18.34 5.13 2.66
N LEU A 46 17.18 4.79 3.23
CA LEU A 46 16.02 4.35 2.42
C LEU A 46 15.53 5.44 1.46
N ARG A 47 15.58 6.71 1.88
CA ARG A 47 15.16 7.83 1.03
C ARG A 47 16.12 8.03 -0.13
N GLU A 48 17.41 7.88 0.11
CA GLU A 48 18.45 7.99 -0.93
C GLU A 48 18.34 6.85 -1.94
N MET A 49 18.11 5.62 -1.48
CA MET A 49 18.05 4.44 -2.36
C MET A 49 16.75 4.32 -3.17
N PHE A 50 15.61 4.81 -2.65
CA PHE A 50 14.29 4.54 -3.24
C PHE A 50 13.45 5.80 -3.51
N THR A 51 14.03 6.73 -4.26
CA THR A 51 13.40 8.01 -4.62
C THR A 51 12.06 7.82 -5.34
N SER A 52 12.01 6.98 -6.39
CA SER A 52 10.79 6.71 -7.16
C SER A 52 9.68 6.06 -6.32
N THR A 53 10.03 5.07 -5.49
CA THR A 53 9.09 4.44 -4.55
C THR A 53 8.50 5.48 -3.58
N LYS A 54 9.33 6.43 -3.13
CA LYS A 54 8.88 7.47 -2.22
C LYS A 54 7.88 8.42 -2.89
N LEU A 55 8.12 8.80 -4.15
CA LEU A 55 7.19 9.64 -4.91
C LEU A 55 5.81 8.97 -5.07
N ILE A 56 5.77 7.66 -5.33
CA ILE A 56 4.52 6.89 -5.42
C ILE A 56 3.82 6.82 -4.07
N GLN A 57 4.57 6.53 -2.99
CA GLN A 57 4.00 6.48 -1.64
C GLN A 57 3.41 7.83 -1.20
N ASP A 58 4.09 8.93 -1.52
CA ASP A 58 3.63 10.28 -1.20
C ASP A 58 2.39 10.63 -2.02
N TRP A 59 2.37 10.29 -3.31
CA TRP A 59 1.18 10.44 -4.16
C TRP A 59 -0.03 9.69 -3.60
N PHE A 60 0.13 8.41 -3.23
CA PHE A 60 -0.92 7.64 -2.56
C PHE A 60 -1.40 8.30 -1.27
N THR A 61 -0.47 8.70 -0.39
CA THR A 61 -0.81 9.32 0.90
C THR A 61 -1.60 10.61 0.71
N ASP A 62 -1.19 11.44 -0.26
CA ASP A 62 -1.87 12.70 -0.58
C ASP A 62 -3.25 12.46 -1.21
N CYS A 63 -3.37 11.52 -2.15
CA CYS A 63 -4.66 11.13 -2.74
C CYS A 63 -5.64 10.68 -1.67
N ALA A 64 -5.24 9.74 -0.81
CA ALA A 64 -6.08 9.24 0.28
C ALA A 64 -6.47 10.34 1.28
N LYS A 65 -5.56 11.30 1.54
CA LYS A 65 -5.83 12.44 2.41
C LYS A 65 -6.91 13.36 1.82
N VAL A 66 -6.87 13.65 0.52
CA VAL A 66 -7.88 14.52 -0.10
C VAL A 66 -9.21 13.80 -0.31
N ILE A 67 -9.21 12.53 -0.69
CA ILE A 67 -10.43 11.71 -0.83
C ILE A 67 -11.18 11.67 0.51
N SER A 68 -10.51 11.26 1.58
CA SER A 68 -11.14 11.14 2.89
C SER A 68 -11.40 12.47 3.60
N GLY A 69 -10.61 13.50 3.32
CA GLY A 69 -10.71 14.81 3.97
C GLY A 69 -11.65 15.81 3.29
N VAL A 70 -11.67 15.82 1.95
CA VAL A 70 -12.45 16.76 1.14
C VAL A 70 -13.72 16.10 0.62
N CYS A 71 -13.62 14.92 0.00
CA CYS A 71 -14.79 14.20 -0.49
C CYS A 71 -15.58 13.57 0.66
N GLY A 72 -14.91 13.27 1.78
CA GLY A 72 -15.54 12.64 2.93
C GLY A 72 -15.82 11.16 2.71
N GLU A 73 -15.12 10.53 1.76
CA GLU A 73 -15.34 9.15 1.33
C GLU A 73 -14.14 8.25 1.67
N SER A 74 -14.38 6.96 1.79
CA SER A 74 -13.30 5.97 1.95
C SER A 74 -12.56 5.79 0.63
N VAL A 75 -11.28 5.41 0.70
CA VAL A 75 -10.50 5.10 -0.49
C VAL A 75 -10.88 3.72 -1.01
N GLU A 76 -11.14 3.66 -2.32
CA GLU A 76 -11.53 2.46 -3.05
C GLU A 76 -10.69 2.34 -4.33
N TRP A 77 -10.43 1.11 -4.76
CA TRP A 77 -9.81 0.81 -6.04
C TRP A 77 -10.22 -0.59 -6.51
N VAL A 78 -9.84 -0.94 -7.73
CA VAL A 78 -10.00 -2.27 -8.29
C VAL A 78 -8.61 -2.82 -8.63
N THR A 79 -8.32 -4.04 -8.21
CA THR A 79 -7.05 -4.71 -8.57
C THR A 79 -6.98 -5.01 -10.07
N PRO A 80 -5.79 -5.27 -10.64
CA PRO A 80 -5.66 -5.69 -12.04
C PRO A 80 -6.44 -6.97 -12.39
N LEU A 81 -6.83 -7.79 -11.39
CA LEU A 81 -7.67 -8.97 -11.57
C LEU A 81 -9.18 -8.70 -11.39
N GLY A 82 -9.59 -7.44 -11.25
CA GLY A 82 -11.00 -7.05 -11.15
C GLY A 82 -11.60 -7.13 -9.75
N LEU A 83 -10.81 -7.45 -8.71
CA LEU A 83 -11.29 -7.45 -7.32
C LEU A 83 -11.43 -6.01 -6.79
N PRO A 84 -12.63 -5.54 -6.41
CA PRO A 84 -12.80 -4.25 -5.75
C PRO A 84 -12.31 -4.30 -4.29
N VAL A 85 -11.59 -3.26 -3.87
CA VAL A 85 -11.01 -3.12 -2.53
C VAL A 85 -11.45 -1.78 -1.93
N VAL A 86 -11.92 -1.82 -0.68
CA VAL A 86 -12.39 -0.64 0.07
C VAL A 86 -11.68 -0.59 1.42
N GLN A 87 -11.20 0.58 1.81
CA GLN A 87 -10.61 0.77 3.15
C GLN A 87 -11.68 1.02 4.21
N PRO A 88 -11.87 0.14 5.22
CA PRO A 88 -12.99 0.22 6.17
C PRO A 88 -12.68 1.14 7.37
N TYR A 89 -11.87 2.19 7.19
CA TYR A 89 -11.42 3.03 8.29
C TYR A 89 -12.33 4.23 8.51
N TYR A 90 -13.29 4.06 9.41
CA TYR A 90 -14.23 5.09 9.85
C TYR A 90 -13.87 5.63 11.24
N ARG A 91 -14.34 6.84 11.56
CA ARG A 91 -14.21 7.39 12.92
C ARG A 91 -15.11 6.60 13.86
N ARG A 92 -14.58 6.21 15.02
CA ARG A 92 -15.41 5.60 16.07
C ARG A 92 -16.32 6.66 16.69
N ALA A 93 -17.56 6.29 17.00
CA ALA A 93 -18.43 7.11 17.82
C ALA A 93 -17.81 7.34 19.20
N PRO A 94 -17.95 8.53 19.81
CA PRO A 94 -17.46 8.79 21.15
C PRO A 94 -18.12 7.85 22.20
N PRO A 95 -17.43 7.53 23.30
CA PRO A 95 -17.87 6.51 24.27
C PRO A 95 -19.19 6.78 25.00
N ALA A 96 -19.87 7.89 24.76
CA ALA A 96 -21.10 8.27 25.46
C ALA A 96 -22.32 7.37 25.15
N ALA A 97 -22.28 6.55 24.09
CA ALA A 97 -23.39 5.65 23.74
C ALA A 97 -23.28 4.23 24.34
N ALA A 98 -22.19 3.91 25.06
CA ALA A 98 -21.97 2.58 25.64
C ALA A 98 -22.48 2.41 27.08
N ALA A 99 -23.02 3.48 27.68
CA ALA A 99 -23.47 3.48 29.08
C ALA A 99 -24.83 2.78 29.31
N THR A 100 -25.56 2.39 28.26
CA THR A 100 -26.91 1.82 28.37
C THR A 100 -26.98 0.37 27.87
N GLY A 101 -26.11 -0.52 28.34
CA GLY A 101 -26.29 -1.99 28.29
C GLY A 101 -26.63 -2.65 26.94
N ALA A 102 -26.59 -1.91 25.83
CA ALA A 102 -27.04 -2.36 24.53
C ALA A 102 -25.87 -3.01 23.81
N THR A 103 -26.08 -4.25 23.38
CA THR A 103 -25.15 -5.03 22.56
C THR A 103 -24.60 -4.16 21.41
N PRO A 104 -23.27 -4.10 21.19
CA PRO A 104 -22.69 -3.25 20.16
C PRO A 104 -22.78 -3.95 18.80
N ARG A 105 -24.01 -4.14 18.29
CA ARG A 105 -24.23 -4.31 16.86
C ARG A 105 -24.42 -2.93 16.27
N ALA A 106 -23.30 -2.22 16.09
CA ALA A 106 -23.34 -1.05 15.22
C ALA A 106 -23.67 -1.55 13.80
N PRO A 107 -24.74 -1.06 13.15
CA PRO A 107 -24.92 -1.26 11.72
C PRO A 107 -23.66 -0.74 11.03
N LEU A 108 -23.30 -1.34 9.90
CA LEU A 108 -22.29 -0.81 8.98
C LEU A 108 -22.85 0.52 8.41
N ASP A 109 -22.86 1.57 9.23
CA ASP A 109 -23.59 2.78 8.93
C ASP A 109 -22.81 3.57 7.88
N LEU A 110 -23.39 3.65 6.69
CA LEU A 110 -22.93 4.38 5.51
C LEU A 110 -22.66 5.87 5.80
N HIS A 111 -23.06 6.36 6.98
CA HIS A 111 -22.98 7.75 7.42
C HIS A 111 -21.75 8.09 8.28
N MET A 112 -20.89 7.12 8.62
CA MET A 112 -19.69 7.44 9.40
C MET A 112 -18.63 8.12 8.53
N ARG A 113 -18.13 9.28 8.98
CA ARG A 113 -17.01 9.94 8.29
C ARG A 113 -15.75 9.07 8.35
N PRO A 114 -14.99 8.98 7.24
CA PRO A 114 -13.70 8.29 7.23
C PRO A 114 -12.70 8.87 8.24
N CYS A 115 -11.86 7.99 8.78
CA CYS A 115 -10.71 8.38 9.58
C CYS A 115 -9.54 8.71 8.66
N THR A 116 -9.40 9.99 8.27
CA THR A 116 -8.37 10.48 7.33
C THR A 116 -6.95 9.99 7.66
N MET A 117 -6.59 9.97 8.95
CA MET A 117 -5.27 9.49 9.39
C MET A 117 -5.04 8.02 9.07
N LYS A 118 -6.06 7.16 9.24
CA LYS A 118 -5.95 5.72 8.97
C LYS A 118 -6.03 5.45 7.46
N GLN A 119 -6.96 6.08 6.76
CA GLN A 119 -7.10 5.99 5.30
C GLN A 119 -5.76 6.30 4.61
N ARG A 120 -5.17 7.47 4.88
CA ARG A 120 -3.92 7.89 4.23
C ARG A 120 -2.71 7.00 4.56
N ASN A 121 -2.59 6.55 5.81
CA ASN A 121 -1.42 5.78 6.24
C ASN A 121 -1.51 4.31 5.77
N ALA A 122 -2.73 3.80 5.58
CA ALA A 122 -2.97 2.43 5.16
C ALA A 122 -3.12 2.28 3.63
N PHE A 123 -3.37 3.36 2.88
CA PHE A 123 -3.58 3.23 1.43
C PHE A 123 -2.34 2.69 0.70
N PRO A 124 -1.12 3.25 0.87
CA PRO A 124 0.07 2.68 0.24
C PRO A 124 0.28 1.19 0.53
N PRO A 125 0.32 0.71 1.79
CA PRO A 125 0.56 -0.70 2.05
C PRO A 125 -0.59 -1.60 1.57
N ASN A 126 -1.84 -1.18 1.71
CA ASN A 126 -2.97 -1.99 1.24
C ASN A 126 -2.98 -2.11 -0.30
N PHE A 127 -2.60 -1.05 -1.01
CA PHE A 127 -2.51 -1.10 -2.47
C PHE A 127 -1.41 -2.06 -2.91
N ILE A 128 -0.21 -2.00 -2.31
CA ILE A 128 0.88 -2.94 -2.59
C ILE A 128 0.46 -4.38 -2.28
N HIS A 129 -0.14 -4.64 -1.12
CA HIS A 129 -0.65 -5.98 -0.79
C HIS A 129 -1.68 -6.51 -1.79
N SER A 130 -2.48 -5.62 -2.39
CA SER A 130 -3.43 -6.02 -3.43
C SER A 130 -2.74 -6.42 -4.74
N LEU A 131 -1.57 -5.83 -5.05
CA LEU A 131 -0.72 -6.24 -6.16
C LEU A 131 0.02 -7.54 -5.85
N ASP A 132 0.57 -7.70 -4.65
CA ASP A 132 1.20 -8.95 -4.21
C ASP A 132 0.20 -10.12 -4.32
N SER A 133 -1.04 -9.89 -3.88
CA SER A 133 -2.14 -10.85 -4.03
C SER A 133 -2.47 -11.14 -5.49
N SER A 134 -2.44 -10.12 -6.36
CA SER A 134 -2.71 -10.31 -7.80
C SER A 134 -1.63 -11.15 -8.46
N HIS A 135 -0.37 -10.88 -8.13
CA HIS A 135 0.78 -11.65 -8.62
C HIS A 135 0.73 -13.11 -8.15
N MET A 136 0.52 -13.34 -6.85
CA MET A 136 0.32 -14.66 -6.27
C MET A 136 -0.81 -15.44 -6.94
N MET A 137 -1.97 -14.80 -7.17
CA MET A 137 -3.11 -15.43 -7.84
C MET A 137 -2.79 -15.81 -9.29
N LEU A 138 -2.16 -14.92 -10.05
CA LEU A 138 -1.72 -15.20 -11.42
C LEU A 138 -0.73 -16.37 -11.45
N THR A 139 0.30 -16.34 -10.59
CA THR A 139 1.27 -17.43 -10.50
C THR A 139 0.60 -18.76 -10.18
N GLY A 140 -0.31 -18.79 -9.21
CA GLY A 140 -1.05 -20.00 -8.85
C GLY A 140 -1.91 -20.55 -9.99
N LEU A 141 -2.65 -19.69 -10.70
CA LEU A 141 -3.48 -20.09 -11.84
C LEU A 141 -2.63 -20.66 -12.98
N HIS A 142 -1.50 -20.03 -13.30
CA HIS A 142 -0.61 -20.50 -14.35
C HIS A 142 0.17 -21.76 -13.94
N CYS A 143 0.53 -21.92 -12.66
CA CYS A 143 1.07 -23.16 -12.13
C CYS A 143 0.06 -24.30 -12.30
N GLN A 144 -1.20 -24.08 -11.89
CA GLN A 144 -2.27 -25.06 -12.03
C GLN A 144 -2.51 -25.43 -13.50
N ALA A 145 -2.50 -24.46 -14.41
CA ALA A 145 -2.64 -24.71 -15.85
C ALA A 145 -1.51 -25.56 -16.44
N ARG A 146 -0.30 -25.50 -15.85
CA ARG A 146 0.85 -26.36 -16.22
C ARG A 146 0.92 -27.66 -15.39
N GLY A 147 -0.08 -27.94 -14.55
CA GLY A 147 -0.14 -29.18 -13.74
C GLY A 147 0.69 -29.17 -12.46
N LEU A 148 1.15 -28.00 -11.99
CA LEU A 148 1.91 -27.88 -10.76
C LEU A 148 0.99 -27.81 -9.54
N THR A 149 1.39 -28.45 -8.45
CA THR A 149 0.82 -28.17 -7.13
C THR A 149 1.41 -26.86 -6.62
N PHE A 150 0.57 -25.89 -6.28
CA PHE A 150 0.99 -24.58 -5.80
C PHE A 150 0.26 -24.23 -4.51
N VAL A 151 1.01 -23.83 -3.49
CA VAL A 151 0.47 -23.17 -2.30
C VAL A 151 1.30 -21.93 -1.99
N SER A 152 0.71 -20.97 -1.30
CA SER A 152 1.39 -19.73 -0.95
C SER A 152 1.10 -19.31 0.48
N VAL A 153 2.11 -18.70 1.10
CA VAL A 153 1.98 -17.90 2.32
C VAL A 153 2.38 -16.48 1.94
N HIS A 154 1.42 -15.71 1.44
CA HIS A 154 1.66 -14.38 0.85
C HIS A 154 2.74 -14.40 -0.24
N ASP A 155 3.92 -13.86 0.03
CA ASP A 155 5.07 -13.74 -0.87
C ASP A 155 5.98 -14.98 -0.86
N CYS A 156 5.63 -16.03 -0.11
CA CYS A 156 6.34 -17.31 -0.12
C CYS A 156 5.56 -18.32 -0.98
N PHE A 157 6.14 -18.75 -2.09
CA PHE A 157 5.51 -19.69 -3.05
C PHE A 157 6.11 -21.08 -2.92
N TRP A 158 5.26 -22.10 -2.77
CA TRP A 158 5.67 -23.47 -2.52
C TRP A 158 5.12 -24.40 -3.59
N THR A 159 5.94 -25.35 -4.00
CA THR A 159 5.62 -26.44 -4.94
C THR A 159 6.47 -27.67 -4.61
N HIS A 160 6.38 -28.74 -5.41
CA HIS A 160 7.23 -29.92 -5.21
C HIS A 160 8.68 -29.66 -5.68
N PRO A 161 9.69 -30.33 -5.10
CA PRO A 161 11.11 -30.06 -5.43
C PRO A 161 11.45 -30.19 -6.92
N ASP A 162 10.76 -31.07 -7.65
CA ASP A 162 10.95 -31.33 -9.07
C ASP A 162 10.35 -30.24 -9.99
N THR A 163 9.55 -29.33 -9.44
CA THR A 163 8.78 -28.32 -10.19
C THR A 163 9.15 -26.87 -9.83
N VAL A 164 10.15 -26.68 -8.96
CA VAL A 164 10.63 -25.36 -8.52
C VAL A 164 11.08 -24.48 -9.68
N ASP A 165 11.85 -25.03 -10.62
CA ASP A 165 12.35 -24.25 -11.77
C ASP A 165 11.21 -23.72 -12.66
N ILE A 166 10.19 -24.55 -12.88
CA ILE A 166 9.00 -24.20 -13.67
C ILE A 166 8.18 -23.14 -12.91
N MET A 167 7.99 -23.30 -11.59
CA MET A 167 7.31 -22.30 -10.77
C MET A 167 8.04 -20.95 -10.81
N ASN A 168 9.37 -20.95 -10.76
CA ASN A 168 10.17 -19.72 -10.81
C ASN A 168 10.12 -19.03 -12.17
N GLU A 169 10.03 -19.78 -13.27
CA GLU A 169 9.73 -19.23 -14.60
C GLU A 169 8.36 -18.54 -14.60
N ILE A 170 7.30 -19.25 -14.19
CA ILE A 170 5.93 -18.71 -14.14
C ILE A 170 5.87 -17.49 -13.23
N CYS A 171 6.50 -17.52 -12.05
CA CYS A 171 6.53 -16.41 -11.10
C CYS A 171 7.06 -15.12 -11.77
N ARG A 172 8.20 -15.22 -12.47
CA ARG A 172 8.81 -14.09 -13.18
C ARG A 172 7.96 -13.63 -14.36
N GLU A 173 7.42 -14.56 -15.15
CA GLU A 173 6.51 -14.25 -16.27
C GLU A 173 5.30 -13.45 -15.77
N GLN A 174 4.64 -13.92 -14.70
CA GLN A 174 3.44 -13.28 -14.18
C GLN A 174 3.74 -11.93 -13.52
N PHE A 175 4.91 -11.76 -12.90
CA PHE A 175 5.34 -10.47 -12.37
C PHE A 175 5.51 -9.45 -13.50
N VAL A 176 6.22 -9.83 -14.57
CA VAL A 176 6.44 -8.97 -15.74
C VAL A 176 5.12 -8.66 -16.44
N ALA A 177 4.26 -9.66 -16.64
CA ALA A 177 2.95 -9.45 -17.25
C ALA A 177 2.07 -8.48 -16.45
N LEU A 178 2.04 -8.62 -15.12
CA LEU A 178 1.30 -7.74 -14.21
C LEU A 178 1.82 -6.30 -14.29
N HIS A 179 3.13 -6.10 -14.09
CA HIS A 179 3.73 -4.76 -14.03
C HIS A 179 3.94 -4.11 -15.40
N SER A 180 3.74 -4.85 -16.50
CA SER A 180 3.65 -4.28 -17.85
C SER A 180 2.35 -3.52 -18.08
N GLN A 181 1.30 -3.79 -17.29
CA GLN A 181 0.06 -3.03 -17.32
C GLN A 181 0.27 -1.60 -16.80
N PRO A 182 -0.51 -0.61 -17.27
CA PRO A 182 -0.42 0.77 -16.82
C PRO A 182 -1.08 1.01 -15.44
N ILE A 183 -0.77 0.17 -14.44
CA ILE A 183 -1.44 0.08 -13.13
C ILE A 183 -1.71 1.44 -12.46
N LEU A 184 -0.72 2.34 -12.40
CA LEU A 184 -0.89 3.65 -11.74
C LEU A 184 -1.78 4.61 -12.55
N ASN A 185 -1.76 4.49 -13.88
CA ASN A 185 -2.66 5.28 -14.74
C ASN A 185 -4.09 4.77 -14.60
N ASP A 186 -4.30 3.45 -14.62
CA ASP A 186 -5.62 2.85 -14.43
C ASP A 186 -6.21 3.21 -13.06
N LEU A 187 -5.37 3.19 -12.01
CA LEU A 187 -5.75 3.67 -10.69
C LEU A 187 -6.13 5.16 -10.73
N SER A 188 -5.30 6.01 -11.35
CA SER A 188 -5.60 7.45 -11.47
C SER A 188 -6.92 7.68 -12.20
N GLU A 189 -7.17 7.00 -13.30
CA GLU A 189 -8.42 7.09 -14.06
C GLU A 189 -9.62 6.67 -13.21
N TYR A 190 -9.51 5.56 -12.49
CA TYR A 190 -10.54 5.11 -11.55
C TYR A 190 -10.82 6.17 -10.47
N LEU A 191 -9.77 6.68 -9.82
CA LEU A 191 -9.91 7.68 -8.76
C LEU A 191 -10.53 8.99 -9.28
N VAL A 192 -10.10 9.45 -10.47
CA VAL A 192 -10.68 10.63 -11.11
C VAL A 192 -12.16 10.39 -11.41
N LYS A 193 -12.51 9.26 -12.04
CA LYS A 193 -13.91 8.93 -12.35
C LYS A 193 -14.79 8.90 -11.10
N ARG A 194 -14.25 8.43 -9.96
CA ARG A 194 -15.01 8.22 -8.73
C ARG A 194 -15.09 9.44 -7.81
N TYR A 195 -14.03 10.24 -7.73
CA TYR A 195 -13.86 11.28 -6.70
C TYR A 195 -13.63 12.68 -7.25
N SER A 196 -13.50 12.86 -8.56
CA SER A 196 -13.34 14.21 -9.13
C SER A 196 -14.66 14.99 -9.13
N TYR A 197 -14.54 16.30 -9.08
CA TYR A 197 -15.67 17.23 -9.13
C TYR A 197 -15.86 17.79 -10.54
N ASP A 198 -17.09 18.14 -10.88
CA ASP A 198 -17.41 18.80 -12.16
C ASP A 198 -16.77 20.19 -12.24
N TYR A 199 -16.43 20.64 -13.46
CA TYR A 199 -15.80 21.94 -13.69
C TYR A 199 -16.59 23.12 -13.11
N ARG A 200 -17.92 23.02 -13.05
CA ARG A 200 -18.80 24.06 -12.47
C ARG A 200 -18.61 24.20 -10.96
N GLU A 201 -18.16 23.14 -10.28
CA GLU A 201 -17.90 23.12 -8.85
C GLU A 201 -16.46 23.54 -8.50
N LEU A 202 -15.62 23.83 -9.49
CA LEU A 202 -14.21 24.19 -9.30
C LEU A 202 -13.98 25.70 -9.19
N ASP A 203 -15.01 26.52 -9.42
CA ASP A 203 -14.87 27.97 -9.31
C ASP A 203 -14.51 28.35 -7.88
N VAL A 204 -13.49 29.20 -7.73
CA VAL A 204 -12.99 29.70 -6.45
C VAL A 204 -14.06 30.51 -5.71
N SER A 205 -15.03 31.06 -6.44
CA SER A 205 -16.21 31.72 -5.87
C SER A 205 -17.13 30.77 -5.10
N THR A 206 -17.08 29.46 -5.40
CA THR A 206 -17.91 28.45 -4.72
C THR A 206 -17.27 27.98 -3.41
N PRO A 207 -18.07 27.69 -2.36
CA PRO A 207 -17.54 27.19 -1.09
C PRO A 207 -16.71 25.90 -1.29
N GLY A 208 -15.41 26.00 -1.03
CA GLY A 208 -14.48 24.87 -1.15
C GLY A 208 -13.99 24.57 -2.57
N GLY A 209 -14.30 25.41 -3.58
CA GLY A 209 -13.86 25.20 -4.96
C GLY A 209 -12.34 25.04 -5.13
N ALA A 210 -11.54 25.79 -4.36
CA ALA A 210 -10.09 25.63 -4.32
C ALA A 210 -9.64 24.22 -3.85
N ASN A 211 -10.32 23.64 -2.87
CA ASN A 211 -10.03 22.29 -2.39
C ASN A 211 -10.46 21.23 -3.41
N LYS A 212 -11.63 21.41 -4.04
CA LYS A 212 -12.11 20.53 -5.11
C LYS A 212 -11.17 20.52 -6.32
N LYS A 213 -10.66 21.70 -6.71
CA LYS A 213 -9.64 21.83 -7.76
C LYS A 213 -8.33 21.11 -7.39
N ARG A 214 -7.92 21.19 -6.12
CA ARG A 214 -6.77 20.43 -5.61
C ARG A 214 -6.98 18.92 -5.72
N VAL A 215 -8.18 18.41 -5.43
CA VAL A 215 -8.52 16.98 -5.62
C VAL A 215 -8.28 16.59 -7.08
N ASN A 216 -8.95 17.25 -8.01
CA ASN A 216 -8.86 16.92 -9.44
C ASN A 216 -7.42 16.95 -9.98
N ASN A 217 -6.62 17.93 -9.57
CA ASN A 217 -5.22 18.05 -10.00
C ASN A 217 -4.34 16.95 -9.41
N LEU A 218 -4.53 16.62 -8.14
CA LEU A 218 -3.70 15.64 -7.45
C LEU A 218 -3.94 14.23 -7.95
N LEU A 219 -5.21 13.86 -8.17
CA LEU A 219 -5.57 12.53 -8.67
C LEU A 219 -4.94 12.23 -10.05
N LYS A 220 -4.78 13.27 -10.89
CA LYS A 220 -4.16 13.17 -12.23
C LYS A 220 -2.62 13.21 -12.22
N LYS A 221 -2.00 13.55 -11.10
CA LYS A 221 -0.54 13.76 -11.01
C LYS A 221 0.21 12.45 -10.76
N VAL A 222 0.06 11.50 -11.69
CA VAL A 222 0.74 10.20 -11.62
C VAL A 222 2.27 10.40 -11.68
N PRO A 223 3.05 9.81 -10.75
CA PRO A 223 4.51 9.85 -10.80
C PRO A 223 5.07 9.25 -12.09
N SER A 224 6.15 9.83 -12.62
CA SER A 224 6.82 9.34 -13.83
C SER A 224 7.52 8.00 -13.58
N LYS A 225 7.58 7.16 -14.62
CA LYS A 225 8.36 5.92 -14.61
C LYS A 225 9.86 6.22 -14.68
N GLY A 226 10.67 5.31 -14.14
CA GLY A 226 12.11 5.29 -14.35
C GLY A 226 12.50 4.62 -15.68
N ASP A 227 13.77 4.24 -15.78
CA ASP A 227 14.40 3.63 -16.96
C ASP A 227 14.69 2.12 -16.81
N PHE A 228 14.31 1.51 -15.69
CA PHE A 228 14.48 0.08 -15.44
C PHE A 228 13.71 -0.77 -16.47
N ASP A 229 14.43 -1.65 -17.19
CA ASP A 229 13.82 -2.63 -18.10
C ASP A 229 13.21 -3.79 -17.30
N LEU A 230 11.88 -3.83 -17.27
CA LEU A 230 11.12 -4.86 -16.56
C LEU A 230 11.42 -6.28 -17.07
N ASN A 231 11.83 -6.45 -18.33
CA ASN A 231 12.15 -7.78 -18.89
C ASN A 231 13.40 -8.40 -18.27
N SER A 232 14.25 -7.60 -17.60
CA SER A 232 15.40 -8.12 -16.86
C SER A 232 14.99 -9.07 -15.73
N VAL A 233 13.77 -8.94 -15.19
CA VAL A 233 13.23 -9.83 -14.15
C VAL A 233 13.14 -11.27 -14.64
N LEU A 234 12.83 -11.50 -15.92
CA LEU A 234 12.75 -12.85 -16.51
C LEU A 234 14.05 -13.65 -16.37
N LYS A 235 15.19 -12.95 -16.29
CA LYS A 235 16.53 -13.55 -16.19
C LYS A 235 17.09 -13.52 -14.77
N SER A 236 16.39 -12.90 -13.82
CA SER A 236 16.89 -12.75 -12.45
C SER A 236 16.73 -14.04 -11.65
N VAL A 237 17.86 -14.64 -11.27
CA VAL A 237 17.89 -15.88 -10.46
C VAL A 237 17.44 -15.61 -9.02
N TYR A 238 17.77 -14.45 -8.46
CA TYR A 238 17.48 -14.08 -7.07
C TYR A 238 16.20 -13.24 -6.92
N PHE A 239 15.34 -13.24 -7.93
CA PHE A 239 14.05 -12.53 -7.84
C PHE A 239 13.12 -13.22 -6.84
N PHE A 240 13.01 -14.54 -6.94
CA PHE A 240 12.34 -15.44 -6.00
C PHE A 240 13.29 -16.62 -5.76
N SER A 241 13.76 -16.78 -4.53
CA SER A 241 14.75 -17.78 -4.13
C SER A 241 14.57 -18.22 -2.69
#